data_AF-A0A7J3VRN9-F1
#
_entry.id   AF-A0A7J3VRN9-F1
#
_cell.length_a   1.000
_cell.length_b   1.000
_cell.length_c   1.000
_cell.angle_alpha   90.00
_cell.angle_beta   90.00
_cell.angle_gamma   90.00
#
_symmetry.space_group_name_H-M   'P 1'
#
loop_
_entity.id
_entity.type
_entity.pdbx_description
1 polymer ?
#
loop_
_entity_poly.entity_id
_entity_poly.type
_entity_poly.pdbx_seq_one_letter_code
_entity_poly.pdbx_strand_id
1 'polypeptide(L)' 'MASENVLRLGYWAGMEQYSPDRLLAHAIHAEAVGFDIIVASDHFHPWSDTGGQAG' A
#
# COMPACT_ATOMS: atom_id res chain seq x y z
N MET A 1 -22.17 7.45 -23.90
CA MET A 1 -20.74 7.75 -23.79
C MET A 1 -20.09 6.51 -23.21
N ALA A 2 -19.25 5.81 -23.98
CA ALA A 2 -18.47 4.72 -23.40
C ALA A 2 -17.65 5.31 -22.26
N SER A 3 -17.69 4.70 -21.08
CA SER A 3 -16.76 5.02 -20.01
C SER A 3 -15.36 4.91 -20.61
N GLU A 4 -14.61 6.00 -20.64
CA GLU A 4 -13.19 5.93 -21.00
C GLU A 4 -12.53 4.88 -20.10
N ASN A 5 -11.79 3.97 -20.70
CA ASN A 5 -10.99 2.99 -19.97
C ASN A 5 -9.76 3.72 -19.40
N VAL A 6 -10.00 4.58 -18.41
CA VAL A 6 -8.96 5.38 -17.77
C VAL A 6 -8.11 4.43 -16.93
N LEU A 7 -6.81 4.39 -17.23
CA LEU A 7 -5.83 3.68 -16.43
C LEU A 7 -5.82 4.29 -15.02
N ARG A 8 -6.09 3.45 -14.02
CA ARG A 8 -5.94 3.83 -12.60
C ARG A 8 -4.66 3.26 -12.06
N LEU A 9 -3.88 4.10 -11.39
CA LEU A 9 -2.66 3.69 -10.73
C LEU A 9 -2.91 3.52 -9.24
N GLY A 10 -2.43 2.42 -8.67
CA GLY A 10 -2.55 2.11 -7.24
C GLY A 10 -1.19 2.02 -6.56
N TYR A 11 -1.13 2.44 -5.29
CA TYR A 11 0.00 2.23 -4.41
C TYR A 11 -0.25 1.05 -3.48
N TRP A 12 0.70 0.13 -3.40
CA TRP A 12 0.66 -1.01 -2.48
C TRP A 12 1.52 -0.73 -1.25
N ALA A 13 0.87 -0.56 -0.11
CA ALA A 13 1.47 -0.43 1.21
C ALA A 13 1.73 -1.84 1.79
N GLY A 14 2.84 -2.46 1.40
CA GLY A 14 3.24 -3.78 1.91
C GLY A 14 3.61 -3.72 3.39
N MET A 15 2.77 -4.29 4.26
CA MET A 15 2.90 -4.13 5.72
C MET A 15 4.18 -4.71 6.33
N GLU A 16 4.87 -5.57 5.58
CA GLU A 16 6.11 -6.19 6.04
C GLU A 16 7.38 -5.45 5.62
N GLN A 17 7.24 -4.45 4.75
CA GLN A 17 8.37 -3.71 4.20
C GLN A 17 8.80 -2.54 5.08
N TYR A 18 7.86 -1.92 5.78
CA TYR A 18 8.07 -0.72 6.59
C TYR A 18 7.22 -0.74 7.85
N SER A 19 7.57 0.07 8.86
CA SER A 19 6.75 0.24 10.06
C SER A 19 5.39 0.88 9.74
N PRO A 20 4.35 0.69 10.59
CA PRO A 20 3.02 1.26 10.37
C PRO A 20 3.03 2.77 10.11
N ASP A 21 3.79 3.55 10.89
CA ASP A 21 3.88 5.00 10.70
C ASP A 21 4.49 5.40 9.35
N ARG A 22 5.49 4.63 8.88
CA ARG A 22 6.10 4.82 7.56
C ARG A 22 5.10 4.50 6.44
N LEU A 23 4.33 3.43 6.59
CA LEU A 23 3.31 3.05 5.61
C LEU A 23 2.19 4.09 5.54
N LEU A 24 1.76 4.63 6.68
CA LEU A 24 0.79 5.72 6.72
C LEU A 24 1.32 6.96 5.99
N ALA A 25 2.56 7.37 6.26
CA ALA A 25 3.18 8.49 5.56
C ALA A 25 3.26 8.25 4.04
N HIS A 26 3.54 7.02 3.61
CA HIS A 26 3.55 6.65 2.19
C HIS A 26 2.16 6.66 1.56
N ALA A 27 1.12 6.17 2.26
CA ALA A 27 -0.26 6.21 1.78
C ALA A 27 -0.76 7.66 1.60
N ILE A 28 -0.49 8.54 2.57
CA ILE A 28 -0.80 9.97 2.47
C ILE A 28 -0.08 10.60 1.26
N HIS A 29 1.20 10.28 1.09
CA HIS A 29 1.96 10.80 -0.05
C HIS A 29 1.43 10.28 -1.38
N ALA A 30 1.06 8.99 -1.47
CA ALA A 30 0.50 8.38 -2.66
C ALA A 30 -0.82 9.06 -3.08
N GLU A 31 -1.72 9.34 -2.13
CA GLU A 31 -2.91 10.14 -2.39
C GLU A 31 -2.54 11.54 -2.90
N ALA A 32 -1.60 12.22 -2.23
CA ALA A 32 -1.19 13.58 -2.60
C ALA A 32 -0.56 13.69 -4.00
N VAL A 33 0.05 12.62 -4.53
CA VAL A 33 0.65 12.59 -5.88
C VAL A 33 -0.27 12.00 -6.95
N GLY A 34 -1.52 11.66 -6.60
CA GLY A 34 -2.55 11.28 -7.55
C GLY A 34 -2.71 9.79 -7.80
N PHE A 35 -2.29 8.91 -6.89
CA PHE A 35 -2.72 7.51 -6.94
C PHE A 35 -4.21 7.40 -6.59
N ASP A 36 -4.97 6.66 -7.40
CA ASP A 36 -6.41 6.49 -7.25
C ASP A 36 -6.79 5.44 -6.20
N ILE A 37 -5.85 4.55 -5.89
CA ILE A 37 -6.09 3.34 -5.10
C ILE A 37 -4.92 3.15 -4.13
N ILE A 38 -5.25 2.88 -2.87
CA ILE A 38 -4.29 2.39 -1.88
C ILE A 38 -4.71 0.98 -1.48
N VAL A 39 -3.77 0.05 -1.50
CA VAL A 39 -3.98 -1.34 -1.07
C VAL A 39 -2.97 -1.68 0.02
N ALA A 40 -3.44 -2.26 1.11
CA ALA A 40 -2.59 -2.81 2.17
C ALA A 40 -2.76 -4.34 2.20
N SER A 41 -1.68 -5.06 2.46
CA SER A 41 -1.78 -6.49 2.80
C SER A 41 -2.48 -6.65 4.15
N ASP A 42 -3.10 -7.80 4.41
CA ASP A 42 -3.66 -8.17 5.71
C ASP A 42 -3.06 -9.51 6.14
N HIS A 43 -1.88 -9.46 6.77
CA HIS A 43 -1.19 -10.66 7.25
C HIS A 43 -1.17 -10.65 8.77
N PHE A 44 -1.48 -11.82 9.35
CA PHE A 44 -1.35 -12.03 10.78
C PHE A 44 0.09 -12.42 11.18
N HIS A 45 0.80 -13.13 10.30
CA HIS A 45 2.20 -13.50 10.50
C HIS A 45 3.05 -12.98 9.34
N PRO A 46 4.31 -12.58 9.60
CA PRO A 46 5.22 -12.19 8.53
C PRO A 46 5.52 -13.36 7.58
N TRP A 47 5.86 -13.06 6.33
CA TRP A 47 6.33 -14.02 5.33
C TRP A 47 7.69 -14.65 5.67
N SER A 48 8.44 -14.09 6.64
CA SER A 48 9.72 -14.60 7.11
C SER A 48 9.68 -14.86 8.60
N ASP A 49 10.13 -16.06 9.01
CA ASP A 49 10.34 -16.44 10.40
C ASP A 49 11.42 -15.59 11.11
N THR A 50 12.26 -14.87 10.34
CA THR A 50 13.27 -13.94 10.87
C THR A 50 13.26 -12.61 10.12
N GLY A 51 13.03 -11.51 10.85
CA GLY A 51 13.13 -10.15 10.30
C GLY A 51 11.91 -9.65 9.52
N GLY A 52 10.84 -10.44 9.38
CA GLY A 52 9.58 -9.93 8.88
C GLY A 52 8.89 -9.04 9.92
N GLN A 53 8.24 -7.98 9.45
CA GLN A 53 7.43 -7.11 10.29
C GLN A 53 5.97 -7.43 10.01
N ALA A 54 5.19 -7.78 11.02
CA ALA A 54 3.75 -7.54 11.00
C ALA A 54 3.52 -6.44 12.02
N GLY A 55 2.70 -5.44 11.68
CA GLY A 55 2.37 -4.34 12.58
C GLY A 55 1.70 -4.84 13.86
#